data_AF-A0A969D7B7-F1
#
_entry.id   AF-A0A969D7B7-F1
#
_cell.length_a   1.000
_cell.length_b   1.000
_cell.length_c   1.000
_cell.angle_alpha   90.00
_cell.angle_beta   90.00
_cell.angle_gamma   90.00
#
_symmetry.space_group_name_H-M   'P 1'
#
loop_
_entity.id
_entity.type
_entity.pdbx_description
1 polymer ?
#
loop_
_entity_poly.entity_id
_entity_poly.type
_entity_poly.pdbx_seq_one_letter_code
_entity_poly.pdbx_strand_id
1 'polypeptide(L)'
;MSSLWRLLTGLIEELQKGAPALPASWISGFYGSGKSSFAKLLGLALDGLVLPGGEPLATALLRRDDSPKAAELTVQWQALSAQVDPIAVVFDIGAAARDDEQIHSAVKRQLQRRLGYCGDIHYVADHELKLELEGEWEAFLQTAQRVLGEPWDAVKTSPVADEEFSRVLHEMNPALYTDPLSWYESRAGANTGVGSSAEETTRAIAQMLEHRAPGKTLFVVVDEVSQYIFKTRIECWPCSRLCRRWGSG
;
A
#
# COMPACT_ATOMS: atom_id res chain seq x y z
N MET A 1 24.77 0.83 -10.47
CA MET A 1 24.67 1.46 -9.14
C MET A 1 24.87 2.97 -9.14
N SER A 2 25.50 3.59 -10.16
CA SER A 2 25.32 5.05 -10.42
C SER A 2 23.85 5.46 -10.51
N SER A 3 23.00 4.51 -10.92
CA SER A 3 21.54 4.61 -11.02
C SER A 3 20.80 4.74 -9.67
N LEU A 4 21.29 4.17 -8.56
CA LEU A 4 20.63 4.28 -7.25
C LEU A 4 20.83 5.66 -6.65
N TRP A 5 22.06 6.19 -6.73
CA TRP A 5 22.33 7.57 -6.35
C TRP A 5 21.45 8.55 -7.16
N ARG A 6 21.33 8.34 -8.48
CA ARG A 6 20.41 9.12 -9.34
C ARG A 6 18.94 8.99 -8.89
N LEU A 7 18.50 7.78 -8.54
CA LEU A 7 17.14 7.52 -8.06
C LEU A 7 16.84 8.28 -6.77
N LEU A 8 17.68 8.14 -5.74
CA LEU A 8 17.47 8.81 -4.46
C LEU A 8 17.56 10.33 -4.60
N THR A 9 18.50 10.83 -5.39
CA THR A 9 18.63 12.28 -5.65
C THR A 9 17.38 12.81 -6.34
N GLY A 10 16.89 12.12 -7.37
CA GLY A 10 15.66 12.50 -8.06
C GLY A 10 14.41 12.45 -7.17
N LEU A 11 14.33 11.45 -6.27
CA LEU A 11 13.25 11.37 -5.28
C LEU A 11 13.28 12.58 -4.33
N ILE A 12 14.44 12.93 -3.79
CA ILE A 12 14.60 14.10 -2.91
C ILE A 12 14.21 15.40 -3.64
N GLU A 13 14.71 15.59 -4.86
CA GLU A 13 14.40 16.77 -5.67
C GLU A 13 12.90 16.89 -5.98
N GLU A 14 12.21 15.79 -6.28
CA GLU A 14 10.77 15.81 -6.52
C GLU A 14 9.96 16.03 -5.23
N LEU A 15 10.37 15.45 -4.10
CA LEU A 15 9.72 15.66 -2.81
C LEU A 15 9.80 17.14 -2.37
N GLN A 16 10.90 17.83 -2.69
CA GLN A 16 11.06 19.27 -2.39
C GLN A 16 10.17 20.19 -3.21
N LYS A 17 9.59 19.72 -4.33
CA LYS A 17 8.72 20.53 -5.21
C LYS A 17 7.30 20.69 -4.67
N GLY A 18 6.93 20.03 -3.57
CA GLY A 18 5.62 20.11 -2.93
C GLY A 18 4.50 19.33 -3.65
N ALA A 19 4.48 19.33 -4.98
CA ALA A 19 3.63 18.47 -5.80
C ALA A 19 4.52 17.70 -6.80
N PRO A 20 4.83 16.42 -6.55
CA PRO A 20 5.73 15.67 -7.42
C PRO A 20 5.09 15.48 -8.80
N ALA A 21 5.77 15.97 -9.84
CA ALA A 21 5.31 15.85 -11.22
C ALA A 21 5.61 14.46 -11.81
N LEU A 22 6.58 13.75 -11.21
CA LEU A 22 7.01 12.41 -11.60
C LEU A 22 7.14 11.50 -10.36
N PRO A 23 6.03 11.07 -9.74
CA PRO A 23 6.07 10.30 -8.49
C PRO A 23 6.49 8.83 -8.69
N ALA A 24 6.74 8.39 -9.93
CA ALA A 24 6.99 6.99 -10.25
C ALA A 24 8.39 6.78 -10.83
N SER A 25 9.05 5.70 -10.40
CA SER A 25 10.33 5.24 -10.94
C SER A 25 10.19 3.81 -11.46
N TRP A 26 10.77 3.54 -12.63
CA TRP A 26 10.77 2.21 -13.25
C TRP A 26 12.16 1.60 -13.21
N ILE A 27 12.29 0.42 -12.59
CA ILE A 27 13.57 -0.30 -12.47
C ILE A 27 13.59 -1.42 -13.52
N SER A 28 14.35 -1.21 -14.60
CA SER A 28 14.50 -2.18 -15.71
C SER A 28 15.93 -2.70 -15.88
N GLY A 29 16.09 -3.87 -16.49
CA GLY A 29 17.37 -4.51 -16.77
C GLY A 29 17.25 -6.02 -17.02
N PHE A 30 18.35 -6.69 -17.36
CA PHE A 30 18.34 -8.10 -17.82
C PHE A 30 17.90 -9.12 -16.76
N TYR A 31 17.39 -10.27 -17.17
CA TYR A 31 17.04 -11.37 -16.26
C TYR A 31 18.26 -11.78 -15.42
N GLY A 32 18.04 -12.10 -14.14
CA GLY A 32 19.11 -12.44 -13.20
C GLY A 32 19.92 -11.25 -12.64
N SER A 33 19.63 -10.00 -13.05
CA SER A 33 20.38 -8.83 -12.58
C SER A 33 20.02 -8.32 -11.16
N GLY A 34 19.16 -9.03 -10.42
CA GLY A 34 18.81 -8.68 -9.03
C GLY A 34 17.82 -7.53 -8.82
N LYS A 35 17.10 -7.06 -9.85
CA LYS A 35 16.18 -5.89 -9.78
C LYS A 35 15.06 -6.06 -8.75
N SER A 36 14.39 -7.21 -8.80
CA SER A 36 13.30 -7.57 -7.87
C SER A 36 13.79 -7.50 -6.43
N SER A 37 14.88 -8.22 -6.12
CA SER A 37 15.51 -8.21 -4.80
C SER A 37 15.90 -6.80 -4.37
N PHE A 38 16.49 -6.02 -5.27
CA PHE A 38 16.90 -4.65 -5.00
C PHE A 38 15.70 -3.73 -4.68
N ALA A 39 14.64 -3.76 -5.49
CA ALA A 39 13.46 -2.93 -5.27
C ALA A 39 12.78 -3.28 -3.93
N LYS A 40 12.66 -4.58 -3.64
CA LYS A 40 12.10 -5.07 -2.37
C LYS A 40 12.95 -4.63 -1.18
N LEU A 41 14.27 -4.79 -1.24
CA LEU A 41 15.19 -4.36 -0.18
C LEU A 41 15.16 -2.83 0.02
N LEU A 42 15.07 -2.05 -1.06
CA LEU A 42 14.92 -0.60 -0.98
C LEU A 42 13.61 -0.22 -0.29
N GLY A 43 12.49 -0.82 -0.68
CA GLY A 43 11.19 -0.60 -0.05
C GLY A 43 11.18 -0.97 1.44
N LEU A 44 11.75 -2.11 1.80
CA LEU A 44 11.85 -2.55 3.20
C LEU A 44 12.79 -1.65 4.02
N ALA A 45 13.87 -1.16 3.42
CA ALA A 45 14.77 -0.20 4.06
C ALA A 45 14.07 1.14 4.29
N LEU A 46 13.25 1.59 3.33
CA LEU A 46 12.42 2.79 3.48
C LEU A 46 11.36 2.58 4.56
N ASP A 47 10.75 1.40 4.67
CA ASP A 47 9.78 1.09 5.75
C ASP A 47 10.43 1.03 7.16
N GLY A 48 11.75 1.17 7.25
CA GLY A 48 12.47 1.11 8.52
C GLY A 48 12.64 -0.30 9.08
N LEU A 49 12.63 -1.34 8.23
CA LEU A 49 12.80 -2.72 8.68
C LEU A 49 14.08 -2.88 9.51
N VAL A 50 13.96 -3.52 10.68
CA VAL A 50 15.07 -3.85 11.57
C VAL A 50 15.39 -5.34 11.48
N LEU A 51 16.65 -5.67 11.29
CA LEU A 51 17.16 -7.04 11.22
C LEU A 51 17.22 -7.69 12.61
N PRO A 52 17.25 -9.04 12.68
CA PRO A 52 17.58 -9.74 13.92
C PRO A 52 18.89 -9.21 14.51
N GLY A 53 18.85 -8.74 15.76
CA GLY A 53 19.99 -8.07 16.42
C GLY A 53 19.87 -6.55 16.52
N GLY A 54 18.79 -5.95 16.00
CA GLY A 54 18.46 -4.54 16.23
C GLY A 54 19.07 -3.56 15.22
N GLU A 55 19.80 -4.05 14.22
CA GLU A 55 20.36 -3.20 13.17
C GLU A 55 19.31 -2.85 12.09
N PRO A 56 19.15 -1.57 11.70
CA PRO A 56 18.31 -1.20 10.56
C PRO A 56 18.82 -1.83 9.25
N LEU A 57 17.89 -2.37 8.43
CA LEU A 57 18.22 -2.94 7.12
C LEU A 57 18.98 -1.94 6.24
N ALA A 58 18.57 -0.67 6.26
CA ALA A 58 19.24 0.40 5.52
C ALA A 58 20.74 0.49 5.86
N THR A 59 21.09 0.43 7.15
CA THR A 59 22.48 0.46 7.63
C THR A 59 23.27 -0.74 7.12
N ALA A 60 22.68 -1.93 7.18
CA ALA A 60 23.32 -3.15 6.68
C ALA A 60 23.55 -3.11 5.16
N LEU A 61 22.61 -2.56 4.38
CA LEU A 61 22.73 -2.38 2.94
C LEU A 61 23.82 -1.36 2.58
N LEU A 62 23.82 -0.20 3.22
CA LEU A 62 24.81 0.86 2.99
C LEU A 62 26.23 0.40 3.33
N ARG A 63 26.41 -0.36 4.42
CA ARG A 63 27.73 -0.92 4.79
C ARG A 63 28.26 -1.91 3.76
N ARG A 64 27.38 -2.64 3.06
CA ARG A 64 27.75 -3.61 2.03
C ARG A 64 27.98 -2.97 0.66
N ASP A 65 27.71 -1.68 0.49
CA ASP A 65 27.98 -0.97 -0.75
C ASP A 65 29.48 -0.70 -0.92
N ASP A 66 30.09 -1.41 -1.86
CA ASP A 66 31.50 -1.26 -2.26
C ASP A 66 31.66 -0.37 -3.50
N SER A 67 30.58 0.28 -3.96
CA SER A 67 30.63 1.12 -5.15
C SER A 67 31.42 2.41 -4.92
N PRO A 68 31.99 3.01 -5.99
CA PRO A 68 32.73 4.27 -5.86
C PRO A 68 31.96 5.43 -5.23
N LYS A 69 30.62 5.36 -5.21
CA LYS A 69 29.71 6.38 -4.67
C LYS A 69 29.09 5.99 -3.32
N ALA A 70 29.58 4.97 -2.62
CA ALA A 70 29.00 4.48 -1.37
C ALA A 70 28.86 5.57 -0.29
N ALA A 71 29.88 6.43 -0.15
CA ALA A 71 29.85 7.56 0.79
C ALA A 71 28.76 8.58 0.41
N GLU A 72 28.67 8.94 -0.88
CA GLU A 72 27.64 9.84 -1.40
C GLU A 72 26.23 9.26 -1.22
N LEU A 73 26.07 7.96 -1.46
CA LEU A 73 24.81 7.25 -1.28
C LEU A 73 24.35 7.30 0.18
N THR A 74 25.27 7.10 1.13
CA THR A 74 24.98 7.18 2.57
C THR A 74 24.47 8.57 2.95
N VAL A 75 25.12 9.62 2.44
CA VAL A 75 24.68 11.01 2.66
C VAL A 75 23.29 11.27 2.07
N GLN A 76 23.03 10.80 0.84
CA GLN A 76 21.72 10.95 0.21
C GLN A 76 20.62 10.19 0.95
N TRP A 77 20.91 8.98 1.43
CA TRP A 77 19.98 8.21 2.25
C TRP A 77 19.61 8.97 3.53
N GLN A 78 20.62 9.48 4.26
CA GLN A 78 20.39 10.26 5.46
C GLN A 78 19.58 11.53 5.18
N ALA A 79 19.84 12.22 4.07
CA ALA A 79 19.09 13.40 3.67
C ALA A 79 17.63 13.08 3.33
N LEU A 80 17.36 11.94 2.66
CA LEU A 80 16.00 11.46 2.40
C LEU A 80 15.28 11.12 3.71
N SER A 81 15.89 10.30 4.56
CA SER A 81 15.30 9.88 5.84
C SER A 81 15.04 11.05 6.80
N ALA A 82 15.76 12.16 6.66
CA ALA A 82 15.51 13.36 7.45
C ALA A 82 14.32 14.20 6.95
N GLN A 83 13.89 14.01 5.70
CA GLN A 83 12.83 14.81 5.06
C GLN A 83 11.47 14.12 5.07
N VAL A 84 11.43 12.79 5.13
CA VAL A 84 10.20 12.01 5.08
C VAL A 84 10.08 11.09 6.29
N ASP A 85 8.86 10.92 6.78
CA ASP A 85 8.49 9.77 7.63
C ASP A 85 7.89 8.69 6.74
N PRO A 86 8.67 7.70 6.28
CA PRO A 86 8.22 6.76 5.27
C PRO A 86 7.26 5.70 5.84
N ILE A 87 6.34 5.27 4.98
CA ILE A 87 5.64 3.99 5.10
C ILE A 87 5.72 3.29 3.75
N ALA A 88 6.12 2.02 3.72
CA ALA A 88 6.23 1.29 2.48
C ALA A 88 5.23 0.13 2.40
N VAL A 89 4.75 -0.10 1.18
CA VAL A 89 3.98 -1.26 0.79
C VAL A 89 4.77 -1.98 -0.31
N VAL A 90 5.32 -3.15 0.03
CA VAL A 90 6.24 -3.90 -0.83
C VAL A 90 5.61 -5.25 -1.15
N PHE A 91 5.34 -5.51 -2.43
CA PHE A 91 4.73 -6.78 -2.85
C PHE A 91 5.05 -7.15 -4.29
N ASP A 92 4.89 -8.44 -4.58
CA ASP A 92 4.92 -9.00 -5.92
C ASP A 92 3.50 -9.04 -6.47
N ILE A 93 3.22 -8.35 -7.59
CA ILE A 93 1.86 -8.30 -8.14
C ILE A 93 1.39 -9.68 -8.61
N GLY A 94 2.28 -10.54 -9.11
CA GLY A 94 1.93 -11.86 -9.62
C GLY A 94 1.51 -12.82 -8.51
N ALA A 95 2.00 -12.62 -7.29
CA ALA A 95 1.60 -13.38 -6.11
C ALA A 95 0.46 -12.71 -5.33
N ALA A 96 0.38 -11.37 -5.35
CA ALA A 96 -0.56 -10.63 -4.53
C ALA A 96 -1.92 -10.46 -5.20
N ALA A 97 -1.97 -10.26 -6.52
CA ALA A 97 -3.19 -9.96 -7.23
C ALA A 97 -4.15 -11.17 -7.25
N ARG A 98 -5.44 -10.89 -7.11
CA ARG A 98 -6.51 -11.85 -7.41
C ARG A 98 -6.73 -11.92 -8.93
N ASP A 99 -7.41 -12.95 -9.40
CA ASP A 99 -7.66 -13.16 -10.83
C ASP A 99 -8.27 -11.89 -11.48
N ASP A 100 -7.62 -11.39 -12.53
CA ASP A 100 -7.97 -10.17 -13.27
C ASP A 100 -8.11 -8.88 -12.44
N GLU A 101 -7.50 -8.82 -11.24
CA GLU A 101 -7.52 -7.64 -10.37
C GLU A 101 -6.70 -6.47 -10.97
N GLN A 102 -7.26 -5.26 -10.94
CA GLN A 102 -6.51 -4.08 -11.36
C GLN A 102 -5.35 -3.78 -10.41
N ILE A 103 -4.21 -3.31 -10.94
CA ILE A 103 -3.02 -3.01 -10.13
C ILE A 103 -3.34 -2.02 -9.00
N HIS A 104 -4.16 -0.99 -9.28
CA HIS A 104 -4.55 -0.02 -8.25
C HIS A 104 -5.38 -0.66 -7.13
N SER A 105 -6.26 -1.60 -7.44
CA SER A 105 -7.02 -2.36 -6.44
C SER A 105 -6.11 -3.22 -5.57
N ALA A 106 -5.12 -3.89 -6.18
CA ALA A 106 -4.12 -4.64 -5.44
C ALA A 106 -3.30 -3.72 -4.51
N VAL A 107 -2.84 -2.55 -4.99
CA VAL A 107 -2.14 -1.55 -4.17
C VAL A 107 -3.01 -1.10 -2.98
N LYS A 108 -4.27 -0.75 -3.22
CA LYS A 108 -5.23 -0.35 -2.18
C LYS A 108 -5.34 -1.43 -1.10
N ARG A 109 -5.53 -2.69 -1.50
CA ARG A 109 -5.66 -3.82 -0.57
C ARG A 109 -4.39 -4.08 0.24
N GLN A 110 -3.22 -3.96 -0.39
CA GLN A 110 -1.95 -4.09 0.33
C GLN A 110 -1.74 -2.94 1.32
N LEU A 111 -2.16 -1.72 0.98
CA LEU A 111 -2.15 -0.60 1.91
C LEU A 111 -3.16 -0.78 3.05
N GLN A 112 -4.37 -1.26 2.76
CA GLN A 112 -5.38 -1.60 3.77
C GLN A 112 -4.80 -2.54 4.82
N ARG A 113 -4.14 -3.63 4.39
CA ARG A 113 -3.41 -4.54 5.30
C ARG A 113 -2.34 -3.81 6.11
N ARG A 114 -1.53 -2.98 5.45
CA ARG A 114 -0.43 -2.24 6.09
C ARG A 114 -0.91 -1.27 7.18
N LEU A 115 -2.08 -0.67 6.99
CA LEU A 115 -2.72 0.26 7.91
C LEU A 115 -3.69 -0.44 8.89
N GLY A 116 -3.74 -1.77 8.88
CA GLY A 116 -4.56 -2.55 9.80
C GLY A 116 -6.05 -2.52 9.50
N TYR A 117 -6.47 -2.23 8.28
CA TYR A 117 -7.85 -2.48 7.85
C TYR A 117 -8.06 -3.99 7.60
N CYS A 118 -9.31 -4.42 7.43
CA CYS A 118 -9.63 -5.79 7.04
C CYS A 118 -8.91 -6.17 5.72
N GLY A 119 -7.94 -7.08 5.82
CA GLY A 119 -7.03 -7.37 4.71
C GLY A 119 -7.57 -8.32 3.66
N ASP A 120 -8.54 -9.14 4.04
CA ASP A 120 -9.03 -10.26 3.24
C ASP A 120 -10.39 -9.96 2.59
N ILE A 121 -11.20 -9.10 3.20
CA ILE A 121 -12.52 -8.74 2.70
C ILE A 121 -12.56 -7.24 2.37
N HIS A 122 -12.39 -6.90 1.09
CA HIS A 122 -12.16 -5.52 0.65
C HIS A 122 -13.33 -4.57 0.96
N TYR A 123 -14.58 -5.04 0.87
CA TYR A 123 -15.75 -4.22 1.16
C TYR A 123 -15.93 -3.94 2.66
N VAL A 124 -15.41 -4.81 3.54
CA VAL A 124 -15.32 -4.55 4.98
C VAL A 124 -14.34 -3.42 5.21
N ALA A 125 -13.13 -3.49 4.67
CA ALA A 125 -12.13 -2.41 4.79
C ALA A 125 -12.61 -1.07 4.23
N ASP A 126 -13.37 -1.08 3.13
CA ASP A 126 -13.97 0.14 2.58
C ASP A 126 -15.01 0.75 3.52
N HIS A 127 -15.75 -0.08 4.28
CA HIS A 127 -16.68 0.41 5.30
C HIS A 127 -15.99 0.81 6.60
N GLU A 128 -14.91 0.16 7.00
CA GLU A 128 -14.07 0.64 8.11
C GLU A 128 -13.58 2.06 7.84
N LEU A 129 -13.07 2.34 6.63
CA LEU A 129 -12.71 3.71 6.22
C LEU A 129 -13.91 4.65 6.24
N LYS A 130 -15.09 4.19 5.77
CA LYS A 130 -16.32 4.99 5.81
C LYS A 130 -16.68 5.40 7.23
N LEU A 131 -16.65 4.47 8.18
CA LEU A 131 -16.92 4.72 9.60
C LEU A 131 -15.90 5.71 10.20
N GLU A 132 -14.63 5.64 9.79
CA GLU A 132 -13.62 6.62 10.20
C GLU A 132 -13.90 8.03 9.67
N LEU A 133 -14.30 8.13 8.40
CA LEU A 133 -14.66 9.41 7.77
C LEU A 133 -15.94 10.01 8.37
N GLU A 134 -16.88 9.17 8.79
CA GLU A 134 -18.13 9.58 9.43
C GLU A 134 -17.98 9.84 10.94
N GLY A 135 -16.81 9.53 11.53
CA GLY A 135 -16.56 9.67 12.96
C GLY A 135 -17.25 8.62 13.83
N GLU A 136 -17.76 7.54 13.22
CA GLU A 136 -18.48 6.45 13.89
C GLU A 136 -17.58 5.27 14.27
N TRP A 137 -16.29 5.31 13.91
CA TRP A 137 -15.35 4.20 14.15
C TRP A 137 -15.24 3.79 15.62
N GLU A 138 -15.17 4.76 16.54
CA GLU A 138 -15.07 4.46 17.97
C GLU A 138 -16.37 3.81 18.51
N ALA A 139 -17.53 4.29 18.04
CA ALA A 139 -18.81 3.68 18.38
C ALA A 139 -18.93 2.25 17.83
N PHE A 140 -18.39 2.01 16.63
CA PHE A 140 -18.28 0.67 16.05
C PHE A 140 -17.41 -0.25 16.91
N LEU A 141 -16.21 0.17 17.31
CA LEU A 141 -15.32 -0.65 18.15
C LEU A 141 -15.96 -1.03 19.49
N GLN A 142 -16.62 -0.07 20.15
CA GLN A 142 -17.34 -0.31 21.40
C GLN A 142 -18.50 -1.30 21.23
N THR A 143 -19.25 -1.16 20.13
CA THR A 143 -20.35 -2.07 19.81
C THR A 143 -19.83 -3.46 19.47
N ALA A 144 -18.76 -3.56 18.69
CA ALA A 144 -18.09 -4.80 18.35
C ALA A 144 -17.64 -5.56 19.60
N GLN A 145 -16.96 -4.88 20.53
CA GLN A 145 -16.53 -5.51 21.79
C GLN A 145 -17.71 -6.05 22.62
N ARG A 146 -18.86 -5.36 22.60
CA ARG A 146 -20.07 -5.76 23.33
C ARG A 146 -20.80 -6.94 22.64
N VAL A 147 -20.92 -6.90 21.32
CA VAL A 147 -21.70 -7.88 20.52
C VAL A 147 -20.91 -9.17 20.29
N LEU A 148 -19.62 -9.04 20.00
CA LEU A 148 -18.73 -10.15 19.63
C LEU A 148 -18.02 -10.76 20.84
N GLY A 149 -17.87 -9.98 21.92
CA GLY A 149 -17.14 -10.40 23.12
C GLY A 149 -15.61 -10.32 22.98
N GLU A 150 -15.10 -9.90 21.82
CA GLU A 150 -13.69 -9.76 21.51
C GLU A 150 -13.45 -8.49 20.68
N PRO A 151 -12.22 -7.94 20.67
CA PRO A 151 -11.92 -6.74 19.90
C PRO A 151 -12.02 -7.00 18.40
N TRP A 152 -12.53 -6.02 17.65
CA TRP A 152 -12.67 -6.10 16.19
C TRP A 152 -11.36 -6.46 15.49
N ASP A 153 -10.21 -6.01 16.02
CA ASP A 153 -8.89 -6.34 15.48
C ASP A 153 -8.58 -7.84 15.43
N ALA A 154 -9.15 -8.63 16.34
CA ALA A 154 -9.04 -10.09 16.30
C ALA A 154 -10.00 -10.68 15.25
N VAL A 155 -11.25 -10.22 15.23
CA VAL A 155 -12.34 -10.73 14.39
C VAL A 155 -12.10 -10.49 12.91
N LYS A 156 -11.58 -9.32 12.54
CA LYS A 156 -11.41 -8.88 11.14
C LYS A 156 -10.46 -9.74 10.31
N THR A 157 -9.72 -10.65 10.94
CA THR A 157 -8.82 -11.63 10.29
C THR A 157 -9.48 -12.99 10.07
N SER A 158 -10.69 -13.20 10.60
CA SER A 158 -11.43 -14.43 10.47
C SER A 158 -12.12 -14.54 9.10
N PRO A 159 -12.42 -15.77 8.61
CA PRO A 159 -13.18 -15.97 7.38
C PRO A 159 -14.61 -15.44 7.40
N VAL A 160 -15.15 -15.17 8.60
CA VAL A 160 -16.54 -14.70 8.84
C VAL A 160 -16.58 -13.22 9.22
N ALA A 161 -15.50 -12.48 8.98
CA ALA A 161 -15.37 -11.09 9.40
C ALA A 161 -16.50 -10.20 8.85
N ASP A 162 -16.99 -10.44 7.65
CA ASP A 162 -18.10 -9.71 7.04
C ASP A 162 -19.46 -10.00 7.66
N GLU A 163 -19.74 -11.25 8.02
CA GLU A 163 -20.92 -11.62 8.80
C GLU A 163 -20.90 -10.92 10.17
N GLU A 164 -19.76 -10.96 10.86
CA GLU A 164 -19.60 -10.31 12.16
C GLU A 164 -19.67 -8.78 12.05
N PHE A 165 -19.09 -8.19 11.00
CA PHE A 165 -19.23 -6.77 10.70
C PHE A 165 -20.70 -6.38 10.50
N SER A 166 -21.45 -7.18 9.75
CA SER A 166 -22.89 -6.99 9.52
C SER A 166 -23.68 -7.02 10.83
N ARG A 167 -23.37 -7.97 11.72
CA ARG A 167 -23.99 -8.08 13.05
C ARG A 167 -23.76 -6.84 13.91
N VAL A 168 -22.55 -6.29 13.88
CA VAL A 168 -22.22 -5.04 14.62
C VAL A 168 -22.96 -3.85 14.03
N LEU A 169 -23.01 -3.72 12.70
CA LEU A 169 -23.75 -2.64 12.04
C LEU A 169 -25.25 -2.68 12.32
N HIS A 170 -25.85 -3.88 12.35
CA HIS A 170 -27.23 -4.08 12.77
C HIS A 170 -27.51 -3.52 14.17
N GLU A 171 -26.62 -3.82 15.11
CA GLU A 171 -26.76 -3.31 16.48
C GLU A 171 -26.59 -1.79 16.57
N MET A 172 -25.69 -1.20 15.76
CA MET A 172 -25.49 0.26 15.73
C MET A 172 -26.66 1.00 15.08
N ASN A 173 -27.23 0.44 14.02
CA ASN A 173 -28.28 1.09 13.23
C ASN A 173 -29.37 0.09 12.79
N PRO A 174 -30.22 -0.36 13.72
CA PRO A 174 -31.24 -1.38 13.45
C PRO A 174 -32.36 -0.88 12.52
N ALA A 175 -32.49 0.44 12.35
CA ALA A 175 -33.43 1.02 11.39
C ALA A 175 -32.93 0.90 9.95
N LEU A 176 -31.61 0.97 9.73
CA LEU A 176 -31.00 0.84 8.42
C LEU A 176 -30.72 -0.61 8.04
N TYR A 177 -30.22 -1.40 8.99
CA TYR A 177 -29.91 -2.81 8.83
C TYR A 177 -30.93 -3.60 9.65
N THR A 178 -32.04 -4.00 9.03
CA THR A 178 -33.18 -4.59 9.76
C THR A 178 -32.93 -6.01 10.27
N ASP A 179 -32.02 -6.74 9.64
CA ASP A 179 -31.58 -8.07 10.02
C ASP A 179 -30.06 -8.09 10.20
N PRO A 180 -29.51 -8.91 11.12
CA PRO A 180 -28.06 -9.03 11.33
C PRO A 180 -27.24 -9.33 10.07
N LEU A 181 -27.82 -9.96 9.04
CA LEU A 181 -27.16 -10.25 7.77
C LEU A 181 -27.48 -9.23 6.67
N SER A 182 -28.32 -8.21 6.91
CA SER A 182 -28.76 -7.25 5.89
C SER A 182 -27.60 -6.55 5.17
N TRP A 183 -26.56 -6.14 5.90
CA TRP A 183 -25.41 -5.51 5.28
C TRP A 183 -24.59 -6.51 4.45
N TYR A 184 -24.33 -7.70 5.00
CA TYR A 184 -23.63 -8.79 4.32
C TYR A 184 -24.34 -9.21 3.02
N GLU A 185 -25.65 -9.47 3.07
CA GLU A 185 -26.46 -9.90 1.93
C GLU A 185 -26.53 -8.83 0.83
N SER A 186 -26.56 -7.54 1.19
CA SER A 186 -26.50 -6.45 0.21
C SER A 186 -25.20 -6.43 -0.61
N ARG A 187 -24.16 -7.11 -0.13
CA ARG A 187 -22.84 -7.24 -0.75
C ARG A 187 -22.58 -8.63 -1.33
N ALA A 188 -23.29 -9.66 -0.85
CA ALA A 188 -23.27 -11.00 -1.42
C ALA A 188 -23.79 -10.97 -2.88
N GLY A 189 -22.87 -11.14 -3.84
CA GLY A 189 -23.20 -11.15 -5.27
C GLY A 189 -23.31 -9.77 -5.93
N ALA A 190 -23.21 -8.68 -5.16
CA ALA A 190 -22.90 -7.39 -5.78
C ALA A 190 -21.49 -7.48 -6.36
N ASN A 191 -21.34 -7.06 -7.63
CA ASN A 191 -20.05 -6.80 -8.26
C ASN A 191 -19.34 -5.62 -7.55
N THR A 192 -19.08 -5.75 -6.25
CA THR A 192 -18.19 -4.88 -5.46
C THR A 192 -16.75 -4.94 -5.98
N GLY A 193 -16.49 -5.82 -6.96
CA GLY A 193 -15.28 -5.93 -7.76
C GLY A 193 -15.35 -5.30 -9.16
N VAL A 194 -16.40 -4.54 -9.54
CA VAL A 194 -16.23 -3.53 -10.60
C VAL A 194 -15.30 -2.49 -9.98
N GLY A 195 -14.00 -2.71 -10.19
CA GLY A 195 -12.93 -2.07 -9.44
C GLY A 195 -13.17 -0.58 -9.38
N SER A 196 -13.02 -0.02 -8.17
CA SER A 196 -12.99 1.43 -8.00
C SER A 196 -12.08 2.03 -9.06
N SER A 197 -12.50 3.16 -9.63
CA SER A 197 -11.67 3.84 -10.61
C SER A 197 -10.29 4.15 -10.00
N ALA A 198 -9.28 4.36 -10.84
CA ALA A 198 -7.95 4.74 -10.33
C ALA A 198 -8.03 5.99 -9.43
N GLU A 199 -8.91 6.95 -9.78
CA GLU A 199 -9.16 8.16 -9.01
C GLU A 199 -9.81 7.86 -7.64
N GLU A 200 -10.84 7.01 -7.61
CA GLU A 200 -11.47 6.58 -6.36
C GLU A 200 -10.49 5.87 -5.44
N THR A 201 -9.62 5.03 -6.01
CA THR A 201 -8.57 4.36 -5.27
C THR A 201 -7.54 5.35 -4.74
N THR A 202 -7.08 6.32 -5.53
CA THR A 202 -6.15 7.35 -5.06
C THR A 202 -6.74 8.17 -3.92
N ARG A 203 -8.04 8.54 -4.03
CA ARG A 203 -8.75 9.24 -2.96
C ARG A 203 -8.85 8.40 -1.70
N ALA A 204 -9.22 7.13 -1.81
CA ALA A 204 -9.27 6.22 -0.66
C ALA A 204 -7.90 6.06 0.01
N ILE A 205 -6.83 5.94 -0.79
CA ILE A 205 -5.44 5.88 -0.29
C ILE A 205 -5.10 7.14 0.51
N ALA A 206 -5.41 8.33 -0.02
CA ALA A 206 -5.16 9.59 0.68
C ALA A 206 -5.91 9.65 2.02
N GLN A 207 -7.20 9.30 2.01
CA GLN A 207 -8.03 9.29 3.23
C GLN A 207 -7.50 8.30 4.27
N MET A 208 -7.15 7.06 3.86
CA MET A 208 -6.58 6.08 4.79
C MET A 208 -5.26 6.57 5.42
N LEU A 209 -4.40 7.23 4.63
CA LEU A 209 -3.16 7.81 5.15
C LEU A 209 -3.43 8.97 6.12
N GLU A 210 -4.36 9.86 5.81
CA GLU A 210 -4.75 10.97 6.70
C GLU A 210 -5.26 10.46 8.06
N HIS A 211 -6.04 9.38 8.07
CA HIS A 211 -6.62 8.83 9.30
C HIS A 211 -5.63 7.97 10.11
N ARG A 212 -4.89 7.06 9.46
CA ARG A 212 -4.08 6.04 10.17
C ARG A 212 -2.57 6.24 10.09
N ALA A 213 -2.11 7.12 9.22
CA ALA A 213 -0.69 7.40 9.02
C ALA A 213 -0.43 8.90 8.75
N PRO A 214 -0.97 9.83 9.58
CA PRO A 214 -0.90 11.26 9.29
C PRO A 214 0.55 11.74 9.19
N GLY A 215 0.85 12.48 8.12
CA GLY A 215 2.19 13.00 7.84
C GLY A 215 3.18 12.00 7.25
N LYS A 216 2.81 10.71 7.11
CA LYS A 216 3.68 9.71 6.49
C LYS A 216 3.71 9.83 4.97
N THR A 217 4.87 9.58 4.39
CA THR A 217 5.07 9.49 2.93
C THR A 217 4.97 8.04 2.47
N LEU A 218 3.98 7.72 1.65
CA LEU A 218 3.77 6.38 1.13
C LEU A 218 4.72 6.05 -0.03
N PHE A 219 5.47 4.96 0.12
CA PHE A 219 6.26 4.34 -0.95
C PHE A 219 5.60 3.02 -1.37
N VAL A 220 5.18 2.92 -2.63
CA VAL A 220 4.62 1.68 -3.19
C VAL A 220 5.66 1.00 -4.07
N VAL A 221 6.12 -0.18 -3.67
CA VAL A 221 7.02 -1.02 -4.45
C VAL A 221 6.25 -2.22 -4.99
N VAL A 222 5.93 -2.15 -6.28
CA VAL A 222 5.26 -3.23 -7.01
C VAL A 222 6.28 -3.95 -7.89
N ASP A 223 6.54 -5.21 -7.58
CA ASP A 223 7.43 -6.07 -8.35
C ASP A 223 6.67 -6.86 -9.42
N GLU A 224 7.37 -7.30 -10.47
CA GLU A 224 6.84 -8.08 -11.61
C GLU A 224 5.69 -7.46 -12.41
N VAL A 225 5.54 -6.14 -12.34
CA VAL A 225 4.52 -5.35 -13.05
C VAL A 225 4.49 -5.64 -14.55
N SER A 226 5.66 -5.76 -15.19
CA SER A 226 5.75 -6.03 -16.64
C SER A 226 5.01 -7.32 -17.01
N GLN A 227 5.30 -8.41 -16.29
CA GLN A 227 4.71 -9.72 -16.57
C GLN A 227 3.20 -9.71 -16.34
N TYR A 228 2.75 -8.96 -15.34
CA TYR A 228 1.34 -8.81 -15.04
C TYR A 228 0.60 -8.11 -16.18
N ILE A 229 1.05 -6.92 -16.60
CA ILE A 229 0.43 -6.16 -17.70
C ILE A 229 0.29 -7.01 -18.97
N PHE A 230 1.34 -7.78 -19.31
CA PHE A 230 1.30 -8.66 -20.49
C PHE A 230 0.26 -9.79 -20.38
N LYS A 231 -0.04 -10.28 -19.18
CA LYS A 231 -1.04 -11.31 -18.94
C LYS A 231 -2.46 -10.75 -18.94
N THR A 232 -2.68 -9.60 -18.31
CA THR A 232 -4.03 -9.10 -18.00
C THR A 232 -4.64 -8.15 -19.04
N ARG A 233 -3.94 -7.74 -20.11
CA ARG A 233 -4.44 -6.72 -21.08
C ARG A 233 -4.94 -5.42 -20.40
N ILE A 234 -4.43 -5.10 -19.21
CA ILE A 234 -4.80 -3.91 -18.44
C ILE A 234 -3.98 -2.71 -18.92
N GLU A 235 -4.65 -1.61 -19.25
CA GLU A 235 -3.99 -0.33 -19.52
C GLU A 235 -3.40 0.24 -18.22
N CYS A 236 -2.08 0.30 -18.13
CA CYS A 236 -1.45 1.15 -17.13
C CYS A 236 -1.69 2.63 -17.46
N TRP A 237 -1.77 3.44 -16.41
CA TRP A 237 -1.53 4.90 -16.39
C TRP A 237 -0.50 5.35 -17.43
N PRO A 238 -0.49 6.62 -17.91
CA PRO A 238 0.28 7.06 -19.07
C PRO A 238 1.81 6.98 -18.86
N CYS A 239 2.33 5.75 -18.89
CA CYS A 239 3.73 5.36 -18.75
C CYS A 239 4.47 5.54 -20.09
N SER A 240 3.72 5.79 -21.17
CA SER A 240 4.22 6.00 -22.53
C SER A 240 5.12 7.24 -22.67
N ARG A 241 5.10 8.18 -21.72
CA ARG A 241 6.03 9.33 -21.68
C ARG A 241 7.27 9.11 -20.82
N LEU A 242 7.26 8.21 -19.83
CA LEU A 242 8.41 8.00 -18.92
C LEU A 242 9.52 7.13 -19.55
N CYS A 243 9.16 6.15 -20.38
CA CYS A 243 10.12 5.25 -21.02
C CYS A 243 11.14 5.95 -21.93
N ARG A 244 10.88 7.17 -22.42
CA ARG A 244 11.79 7.88 -23.34
C ARG A 244 12.95 8.60 -22.67
N ARG A 245 12.97 8.76 -21.34
CA ARG A 245 13.97 9.62 -20.67
C ARG A 245 15.06 8.90 -19.88
N TRP A 246 14.94 7.58 -19.70
CA TRP A 246 15.92 6.76 -18.96
C TRP A 246 16.66 5.73 -19.83
N GLY A 247 16.53 5.86 -21.16
CA GLY A 247 17.18 5.02 -22.15
C GLY A 247 18.01 5.82 -23.15
N SER A 248 18.90 6.68 -22.68
CA SER A 248 20.06 7.21 -23.44
C SER A 248 20.91 8.09 -22.52
N GLY A 249 22.12 7.63 -22.16
CA GLY A 249 23.09 8.37 -21.34
C GLY A 249 23.88 7.50 -20.39
#